data_AF-A0A9X7J2S1-F1
#
_entry.id   AF-A0A9X7J2S1-F1
#
_cell.length_a   1.000
_cell.length_b   1.000
_cell.length_c   1.000
_cell.angle_alpha   90.00
_cell.angle_beta   90.00
_cell.angle_gamma   90.00
#
_symmetry.space_group_name_H-M   'P 1'
#
loop_
_entity.id
_entity.type
_entity.pdbx_description
1 polymer ?
#
loop_
_entity_poly.entity_id
_entity_poly.type
_entity_poly.pdbx_seq_one_letter_code
_entity_poly.pdbx_strand_id
1 'polypeptide(L)'
;MEWLANLCGKKVALDTAPLIYFVEENSTYLPLVLLFFENMDNGLFTCITSMTLIEVMVYPLRQGNQSLARRYRDILLTARNLETIPSCGHRERVAELRYSLCR
;
A
#
# COMPACT_ATOMS: atom_id res chain seq x y z
N MET A 1 14.89 -3.20 -16.12
CA MET A 1 13.67 -3.16 -15.30
C MET A 1 12.44 -3.20 -16.20
N GLU A 2 12.24 -4.31 -16.91
CA GLU A 2 11.14 -4.46 -17.88
C GLU A 2 9.78 -4.60 -17.19
N TRP A 3 9.75 -5.06 -15.94
CA TRP A 3 8.52 -5.30 -15.21
C TRP A 3 7.70 -4.03 -14.93
N LEU A 4 8.34 -2.86 -14.76
CA LEU A 4 7.63 -1.57 -14.60
C LEU A 4 7.01 -1.09 -15.91
N ALA A 5 7.71 -1.27 -17.04
CA ALA A 5 7.18 -0.94 -18.35
C ALA A 5 5.90 -1.73 -18.65
N ASN A 6 5.83 -2.98 -18.17
CA ASN A 6 4.64 -3.82 -18.28
C ASN A 6 3.43 -3.34 -17.47
N LEU A 7 3.60 -2.36 -16.57
CA LEU A 7 2.52 -1.76 -15.80
C LEU A 7 1.95 -0.49 -16.46
N CYS A 8 2.62 0.05 -17.48
CA CYS A 8 2.23 1.32 -18.11
C CYS A 8 0.75 1.32 -18.54
N GLY A 9 -0.02 2.31 -18.05
CA GLY A 9 -1.44 2.47 -18.32
C GLY A 9 -2.37 1.45 -17.64
N LYS A 10 -1.85 0.57 -16.76
CA LYS A 10 -2.65 -0.43 -16.04
C LYS A 10 -3.08 0.06 -14.67
N LYS A 11 -4.11 -0.60 -14.14
CA LYS A 11 -4.51 -0.52 -12.73
C LYS A 11 -3.85 -1.67 -11.97
N VAL A 12 -3.10 -1.34 -10.92
CA VAL A 12 -2.32 -2.30 -10.14
C VAL A 12 -2.89 -2.41 -8.73
N ALA A 13 -3.24 -3.62 -8.30
CA ALA A 13 -3.66 -3.85 -6.92
C ALA A 13 -2.43 -3.78 -5.99
N LEU A 14 -2.45 -2.86 -5.02
CA LEU A 14 -1.39 -2.63 -4.06
C LEU A 14 -1.69 -3.37 -2.76
N ASP A 15 -0.84 -4.34 -2.41
CA ASP A 15 -0.87 -5.04 -1.13
C ASP A 15 -0.28 -4.18 0.00
N THR A 16 -0.40 -4.66 1.23
CA THR A 16 0.04 -3.96 2.43
C THR A 16 1.56 -3.83 2.57
N ALA A 17 2.31 -4.88 2.21
CA ALA A 17 3.74 -4.93 2.47
C ALA A 17 4.55 -3.84 1.74
N PRO A 18 4.35 -3.56 0.43
CA PRO A 18 5.07 -2.48 -0.25
C PRO A 18 4.84 -1.11 0.41
N LEU A 19 3.63 -0.84 0.90
CA LEU A 19 3.33 0.41 1.60
C LEU A 19 4.07 0.47 2.95
N ILE A 20 4.04 -0.61 3.76
CA ILE A 20 4.78 -0.67 5.03
C ILE A 20 6.28 -0.43 4.80
N TYR A 21 6.88 -1.09 3.82
CA TYR A 21 8.31 -0.94 3.52
C TYR A 21 8.67 0.48 3.10
N PHE A 22 7.77 1.17 2.42
CA PHE A 22 7.94 2.56 2.04
C PHE A 22 7.78 3.52 3.23
N VAL A 23 6.73 3.35 4.05
CA VAL A 23 6.47 4.23 5.21
C VAL A 23 7.51 4.03 6.32
N GLU A 24 7.92 2.79 6.57
CA GLU A 24 8.86 2.44 7.64
C GLU A 24 10.31 2.37 7.16
N GLU A 25 10.57 2.73 5.89
CA GLU A 25 11.92 2.82 5.31
C GLU A 25 12.74 1.54 5.47
N ASN A 26 12.11 0.39 5.15
CA ASN A 26 12.76 -0.91 5.27
C ASN A 26 14.00 -1.00 4.37
N SER A 27 15.21 -1.06 4.95
CA SER A 27 16.48 -0.96 4.22
C SER A 27 16.64 -1.95 3.05
N THR A 28 16.10 -3.16 3.18
CA THR A 28 16.19 -4.20 2.15
C THR A 28 15.33 -3.88 0.94
N TYR A 29 14.09 -3.41 1.16
CA TYR A 29 13.10 -3.24 0.09
C TYR A 29 12.92 -1.79 -0.35
N LEU A 30 13.42 -0.82 0.43
CA LEU A 30 13.25 0.61 0.20
C LEU A 30 13.66 1.03 -1.22
N PRO A 31 14.81 0.61 -1.78
CA PRO A 31 15.19 1.00 -3.15
C PRO A 31 14.17 0.55 -4.21
N LEU A 32 13.55 -0.62 -4.00
CA LEU A 32 12.57 -1.19 -4.93
C LEU A 32 11.22 -0.47 -4.83
N VAL A 33 10.74 -0.25 -3.60
CA VAL A 33 9.44 0.40 -3.39
C VAL A 33 9.50 1.89 -3.71
N LEU A 34 10.62 2.57 -3.47
CA LEU A 34 10.81 3.97 -3.88
C LEU A 34 10.61 4.12 -5.38
N LEU A 35 11.31 3.31 -6.17
CA LEU A 35 11.17 3.32 -7.62
C LEU A 35 9.73 3.04 -8.05
N PHE A 36 9.06 2.07 -7.43
CA PHE A 36 7.66 1.77 -7.72
C PHE A 36 6.75 2.98 -7.48
N PHE A 37 6.85 3.60 -6.30
CA PHE A 37 6.02 4.75 -5.93
C PHE A 37 6.36 6.00 -6.73
N GLU A 38 7.62 6.23 -7.10
CA GLU A 38 8.00 7.33 -8.01
C GLU A 38 7.37 7.18 -9.40
N ASN A 39 7.36 5.96 -9.96
CA ASN A 39 6.73 5.72 -11.26
C ASN A 39 5.20 5.83 -11.19
N MET A 40 4.60 5.39 -10.08
CA MET A 40 3.18 5.62 -9.80
C MET A 40 2.88 7.13 -9.70
N ASP A 41 3.67 7.90 -8.95
CA ASP A 41 3.49 9.35 -8.77
C ASP A 41 3.64 10.12 -10.09
N ASN A 42 4.53 9.66 -10.98
CA ASN A 42 4.71 10.18 -12.34
C ASN A 42 3.55 9.81 -13.29
N GLY A 43 2.58 9.01 -12.84
CA GLY A 43 1.40 8.64 -13.61
C GLY A 43 1.63 7.52 -14.63
N LEU A 44 2.72 6.74 -14.49
CA LEU A 44 2.97 5.60 -15.38
C LEU A 44 1.84 4.55 -15.27
N PHE A 45 1.31 4.36 -14.07
CA PHE A 45 0.18 3.49 -13.76
C PHE A 45 -0.57 4.02 -12.56
N THR A 46 -1.75 3.47 -12.29
CA THR A 46 -2.52 3.78 -11.08
C THR A 46 -2.58 2.58 -10.17
N CYS A 47 -2.52 2.84 -8.86
CA CYS A 47 -2.65 1.82 -7.84
C CYS A 47 -4.04 1.85 -7.21
N ILE A 48 -4.54 0.67 -6.90
CA ILE A 48 -5.78 0.48 -6.14
C ILE A 48 -5.42 -0.30 -4.89
N THR A 49 -5.80 0.19 -3.71
CA THR A 49 -5.66 -0.57 -2.47
C THR A 49 -6.98 -0.69 -1.75
N SER A 50 -7.24 -1.86 -1.18
CA SER A 50 -8.35 -2.07 -0.24
C SER A 50 -7.91 -1.95 1.21
N MET A 51 -6.67 -1.53 1.46
CA MET A 51 -6.16 -1.33 2.80
C MET A 51 -6.97 -0.25 3.51
N THR A 52 -7.47 -0.56 4.70
CA THR A 52 -8.13 0.45 5.50
C THR A 52 -7.12 1.24 6.32
N LEU A 53 -7.41 2.53 6.50
CA LEU A 53 -6.68 3.36 7.45
C LEU A 53 -6.66 2.70 8.85
N ILE A 54 -7.75 2.02 9.26
CA ILE A 54 -7.81 1.30 10.54
C ILE A 54 -6.75 0.19 10.62
N GLU A 55 -6.58 -0.62 9.57
CA GLU A 55 -5.62 -1.74 9.56
C GLU A 55 -4.19 -1.29 9.84
N VAL A 56 -3.73 -0.21 9.22
CA VAL A 56 -2.36 0.31 9.41
C VAL A 56 -2.21 1.25 10.60
N MET A 57 -3.31 1.83 11.10
CA MET A 57 -3.24 2.78 12.23
C MET A 57 -3.20 2.11 13.60
N VAL A 58 -3.76 0.89 13.76
CA VAL A 58 -3.81 0.21 15.06
C VAL A 58 -2.42 0.03 15.66
N TYR A 59 -1.45 -0.42 14.85
CA TYR A 59 -0.08 -0.64 15.32
C TYR A 59 0.63 0.63 15.79
N PRO A 60 0.77 1.71 14.99
CA PRO A 60 1.44 2.93 15.42
C PRO A 60 0.72 3.63 16.58
N LEU A 61 -0.62 3.60 16.62
CA LEU A 61 -1.36 4.17 17.74
C LEU A 61 -1.13 3.41 19.04
N ARG A 62 -1.06 2.06 19.01
CA ARG A 62 -0.73 1.25 20.19
C ARG A 62 0.68 1.51 20.71
N GLN A 63 1.61 1.83 19.83
CA GLN A 63 3.00 2.18 20.19
C GLN A 63 3.15 3.66 20.59
N GLY A 64 2.08 4.46 20.61
CA GLY A 64 2.14 5.90 20.84
C GLY A 64 2.88 6.68 19.74
N ASN A 65 3.18 6.03 18.60
CA ASN A 65 3.93 6.62 17.50
C ASN A 65 3.02 7.43 16.58
N GLN A 66 2.66 8.64 17.03
CA GLN A 66 1.80 9.54 16.29
C GLN A 66 2.41 10.02 14.96
N SER A 67 3.75 10.09 14.87
CA SER A 67 4.46 10.44 13.64
C SER A 67 4.19 9.40 12.55
N LEU A 68 4.37 8.11 12.88
CA LEU A 68 4.13 7.02 11.94
C LEU A 68 2.66 6.95 11.52
N ALA A 69 1.74 7.13 12.47
CA ALA A 69 0.30 7.22 12.19
C ALA A 69 -0.03 8.38 11.23
N ARG A 70 0.65 9.53 11.37
CA ARG A 70 0.48 10.66 10.47
C ARG A 70 1.00 10.35 9.06
N ARG A 71 2.17 9.72 8.93
CA ARG A 71 2.72 9.31 7.61
C ARG A 71 1.75 8.40 6.86
N TYR A 72 1.21 7.37 7.51
CA TYR A 72 0.21 6.48 6.91
C TYR A 72 -1.04 7.24 6.46
N ARG A 73 -1.54 8.16 7.30
CA ARG A 73 -2.70 9.00 6.96
C ARG A 73 -2.41 9.88 5.74
N ASP A 74 -1.28 10.57 5.74
CA ASP A 74 -0.94 11.51 4.67
C ASP A 74 -0.84 10.74 3.33
N ILE A 75 -0.14 9.60 3.30
CA ILE A 75 -0.02 8.81 2.06
C ILE A 75 -1.38 8.28 1.58
N LEU A 76 -2.18 7.65 2.44
CA LEU A 76 -3.45 7.04 2.03
C LEU A 76 -4.51 8.07 1.61
N LEU A 77 -4.40 9.33 2.06
CA LEU A 77 -5.36 10.38 1.75
C LEU A 77 -4.88 11.36 0.67
N THR A 78 -3.57 11.51 0.45
CA THR A 78 -3.02 12.54 -0.44
C THR A 78 -2.15 12.00 -1.57
N ALA A 79 -1.81 10.70 -1.58
CA ALA A 79 -1.01 10.14 -2.67
C ALA A 79 -1.73 10.30 -4.01
N ARG A 80 -0.98 10.75 -5.02
CA ARG A 80 -1.48 10.83 -6.39
C ARG A 80 -1.50 9.43 -6.98
N ASN A 81 -2.45 9.16 -7.88
CA ASN A 81 -2.55 7.89 -8.59
C ASN A 81 -2.72 6.66 -7.67
N LEU A 82 -3.11 6.88 -6.40
CA LEU A 82 -3.51 5.85 -5.44
C LEU A 82 -4.99 5.99 -5.13
N GLU A 83 -5.77 4.99 -5.51
CA GLU A 83 -7.20 4.90 -5.22
C GLU A 83 -7.41 3.94 -4.02
N THR A 84 -8.00 4.45 -2.95
CA THR A 84 -8.34 3.66 -1.76
C THR A 84 -9.81 3.25 -1.84
N ILE A 85 -10.06 1.94 -1.95
CA ILE A 85 -11.41 1.38 -1.97
C ILE A 85 -11.80 0.95 -0.55
N PRO A 86 -13.00 1.31 -0.05
CA PRO A 86 -13.48 0.85 1.24
C PRO A 86 -13.55 -0.68 1.29
N SER A 87 -12.93 -1.27 2.31
CA SER A 87 -12.94 -2.73 2.49
C SER A 87 -14.27 -3.26 3.06
N CYS A 88 -15.25 -2.40 3.34
CA CYS A 88 -16.37 -2.65 4.27
C CYS A 88 -17.30 -3.82 3.92
N GLY A 89 -17.20 -4.43 2.72
CA GLY A 89 -17.95 -5.63 2.34
C GLY A 89 -17.10 -6.86 1.97
N HIS A 90 -15.76 -6.73 1.90
CA HIS A 90 -14.90 -7.78 1.35
C HIS A 90 -13.87 -8.33 2.36
N ARG A 91 -13.84 -7.83 3.61
CA ARG A 91 -12.80 -8.19 4.60
C ARG A 91 -12.77 -9.68 4.91
N GLU A 92 -13.94 -10.28 5.11
CA GLU A 92 -14.05 -11.71 5.42
C GLU A 92 -13.60 -12.55 4.23
N ARG A 93 -14.07 -12.23 3.02
CA ARG A 93 -13.67 -12.90 1.78
C ARG A 93 -12.16 -12.79 1.50
N VAL A 94 -11.57 -11.63 1.74
CA VAL A 94 -10.11 -11.41 1.59
C VAL A 94 -9.33 -12.17 2.67
N ALA A 95 -9.82 -12.22 3.91
CA ALA A 95 -9.22 -13.01 4.98
C ALA A 95 -9.29 -14.51 4.68
N GLU A 96 -10.42 -14.99 4.17
CA GLU A 96 -10.62 -16.38 3.72
C GLU A 96 -9.65 -16.73 2.58
N LEU A 97 -9.53 -15.87 1.56
CA LEU A 97 -8.59 -16.06 0.44
C LEU A 97 -7.13 -16.05 0.90
N ARG A 98 -6.77 -15.16 1.82
CA ARG A 98 -5.41 -15.14 2.41
C ARG A 98 -5.14 -16.40 3.24
N TYR A 99 -6.13 -16.87 4.00
CA TYR A 99 -6.01 -18.12 4.76
C TYR A 99 -5.86 -19.34 3.84
N SER A 100 -6.59 -19.40 2.73
CA SER A 100 -6.51 -20.52 1.78
C SER A 100 -5.21 -20.55 0.98
N LEU A 101 -4.57 -19.40 0.72
CA LEU A 101 -3.28 -19.30 0.04
C LEU A 101 -2.06 -19.60 0.94
N CYS A 102 -2.25 -19.64 2.27
CA CYS A 102 -1.22 -20.02 3.25
C CYS A 102 -1.25 -21.52 3.63
N ARG A 103 -2.04 -22.33 2.93
CA ARG A 103 -2.00 -23.81 2.99
C ARG A 103 -1.23 -24.37 1.79
#